data_AF-A0AA95GBK5-F1
#
_entry.id   AF-A0AA95GBK5-F1
#
_cell.length_a   1.000
_cell.length_b   1.000
_cell.length_c   1.000
_cell.angle_alpha   90.00
_cell.angle_beta   90.00
_cell.angle_gamma   90.00
#
_symmetry.space_group_name_H-M   'P 1'
#
loop_
_entity.id
_entity.type
_entity.pdbx_description
1 polymer ?
#
loop_
_entity_poly.entity_id
_entity_poly.type
_entity_poly.pdbx_seq_one_letter_code
_entity_poly.pdbx_strand_id
1 'polypeptide(L)'
;MSRKLNFSALAVSFGLFFFCQTFAQGNPSCQINVNGELKRVHVWYTFSNLDAKYAWFMQVANIYENNIGFVDENCHFIDPKQKIEIPVNALKKIGMVVLEEKSFQSIYSFIGVRNDDAIKIVPNKKTACLFVVAPYGPGQMDRTDWKLNNSDCFATDYGTKIYFK
;
A
#
# COMPACT_ATOMS: atom_id res chain seq x y z
N MET A 1 -14.98 44.57 -57.37
CA MET A 1 -13.72 43.85 -57.08
C MET A 1 -13.10 44.47 -55.83
N SER A 2 -12.62 43.81 -54.80
CA SER A 2 -12.91 42.53 -54.15
C SER A 2 -12.38 42.73 -52.73
N ARG A 3 -13.24 42.56 -51.71
CA ARG A 3 -12.83 42.56 -50.30
C ARG A 3 -11.85 41.41 -50.03
N LYS A 4 -10.83 41.62 -49.21
CA LYS A 4 -10.08 40.57 -48.48
C LYS A 4 -9.94 41.06 -47.03
N LEU A 5 -10.78 40.59 -46.11
CA LEU A 5 -10.67 39.40 -45.25
C LEU A 5 -9.60 39.49 -44.15
N ASN A 6 -10.14 39.62 -42.94
CA ASN A 6 -9.62 39.51 -41.57
C ASN A 6 -8.41 38.59 -41.35
N PHE A 7 -7.60 38.90 -40.33
CA PHE A 7 -7.19 37.88 -39.35
C PHE A 7 -6.96 38.53 -37.98
N SER A 8 -7.85 38.22 -37.05
CA SER A 8 -7.77 38.58 -35.63
C SER A 8 -6.70 37.71 -34.96
N ALA A 9 -5.67 38.31 -34.37
CA ALA A 9 -4.72 37.62 -33.53
C ALA A 9 -5.24 37.61 -32.08
N LEU A 10 -6.09 36.63 -31.75
CA LEU A 10 -6.36 36.28 -30.35
C LEU A 10 -5.23 35.36 -29.89
N ALA A 11 -4.27 35.90 -29.16
CA ALA A 11 -3.26 35.12 -28.45
C ALA A 11 -3.92 34.48 -27.22
N VAL A 12 -4.37 33.23 -27.36
CA VAL A 12 -4.71 32.35 -26.24
C VAL A 12 -3.58 31.34 -26.10
N SER A 13 -2.47 31.75 -25.48
CA SER A 13 -1.42 30.83 -25.06
C SER A 13 -1.84 30.18 -23.74
N PHE A 14 -2.30 28.94 -23.89
CA PHE A 14 -2.52 27.91 -22.87
C PHE A 14 -1.47 27.97 -21.75
N GLY A 15 -1.92 28.31 -20.55
CA GLY A 15 -1.17 28.03 -19.33
C GLY A 15 -1.11 26.52 -19.13
N LEU A 16 0.08 25.94 -19.33
CA LEU A 16 0.42 24.60 -18.87
C LEU A 16 0.42 24.60 -17.34
N PHE A 17 -0.73 24.36 -16.74
CA PHE A 17 -0.82 23.94 -15.35
C PHE A 17 -0.24 22.53 -15.24
N PHE A 18 1.06 22.45 -14.99
CA PHE A 18 1.66 21.25 -14.39
C PHE A 18 1.05 21.07 -13.00
N PHE A 19 -0.02 20.28 -12.92
CA PHE A 19 -0.44 19.68 -11.66
C PHE A 19 0.61 18.64 -11.27
N CYS A 20 1.64 19.08 -10.55
CA CYS A 20 2.41 18.18 -9.71
C CYS A 20 1.48 17.81 -8.55
N GLN A 21 0.72 16.73 -8.69
CA GLN A 21 -0.05 16.17 -7.59
C GLN A 21 0.94 15.61 -6.57
N THR A 22 1.29 16.42 -5.59
CA THR A 22 1.95 15.97 -4.37
C THR A 22 0.93 15.11 -3.61
N PHE A 23 1.02 13.79 -3.76
CA PHE A 23 0.23 12.82 -2.98
C PHE A 23 0.69 12.80 -1.52
N ALA A 24 0.37 13.85 -0.78
CA ALA A 24 0.36 13.82 0.68
C ALA A 24 -1.08 13.66 1.16
N GLN A 25 -1.76 12.59 0.71
CA GLN A 25 -3.03 12.20 1.31
C GLN A 25 -2.71 11.62 2.70
N GLY A 26 -3.24 12.24 3.74
CA GLY A 26 -3.24 11.71 5.10
C GLY A 26 -3.85 10.30 5.16
N ASN A 27 -3.81 9.68 6.33
CA ASN A 27 -4.48 8.38 6.49
C ASN A 27 -6.00 8.57 6.41
N PRO A 28 -6.73 7.73 5.65
CA PRO A 28 -8.18 7.80 5.61
C PRO A 28 -8.78 7.62 7.00
N SER A 29 -9.81 8.39 7.31
CA SER A 29 -10.61 8.18 8.52
C SER A 29 -11.64 7.09 8.24
N CYS A 30 -11.25 5.83 8.46
CA CYS A 30 -12.11 4.67 8.24
C CYS A 30 -12.76 4.18 9.54
N GLN A 31 -14.07 3.95 9.46
CA GLN A 31 -14.83 3.16 10.42
C GLN A 31 -15.54 2.05 9.67
N ILE A 32 -15.42 0.82 10.16
CA ILE A 32 -16.06 -0.34 9.57
C ILE A 32 -16.98 -1.01 10.58
N ASN A 33 -18.14 -1.44 10.12
CA ASN A 33 -19.09 -2.18 10.94
C ASN A 33 -18.64 -3.65 11.00
N VAL A 34 -18.31 -4.12 12.21
CA VAL A 34 -17.97 -5.51 12.50
C VAL A 34 -19.02 -6.02 13.48
N ASN A 35 -19.90 -6.91 13.03
CA ASN A 35 -20.96 -7.52 13.85
C ASN A 35 -21.87 -6.52 14.59
N GLY A 36 -22.17 -5.37 13.98
CA GLY A 36 -23.01 -4.32 14.59
C GLY A 36 -22.22 -3.25 15.36
N GLU A 37 -20.91 -3.42 15.52
CA GLU A 37 -20.04 -2.46 16.21
C GLU A 37 -19.18 -1.67 15.21
N LEU A 38 -19.13 -0.35 15.36
CA LEU A 38 -18.24 0.49 14.57
C LEU A 38 -16.81 0.41 15.12
N LYS A 39 -15.90 -0.14 14.32
CA LYS A 39 -14.47 -0.27 14.65
C LYS A 39 -13.64 0.66 13.80
N ARG A 40 -12.66 1.33 14.42
CA ARG A 40 -11.74 2.26 13.75
C ARG A 40 -10.50 1.52 13.24
N VAL A 41 -9.91 2.04 12.17
CA VAL A 41 -8.56 1.61 11.78
C VAL A 41 -7.57 1.99 12.88
N HIS A 42 -6.85 0.99 13.38
CA HIS A 42 -5.88 1.13 14.47
C HIS A 42 -4.52 1.57 13.95
N VAL A 43 -4.09 0.99 12.82
CA VAL A 43 -2.79 1.29 12.20
C VAL A 43 -2.94 1.30 10.69
N TRP A 44 -2.27 2.24 10.05
CA TRP A 44 -2.16 2.30 8.59
C TRP A 44 -0.75 1.89 8.17
N TYR A 45 -0.66 0.87 7.34
CA TYR A 45 0.55 0.48 6.64
C TYR A 45 0.61 1.21 5.31
N THR A 46 1.77 1.80 5.01
CA THR A 46 2.06 2.50 3.77
C THR A 46 3.11 1.73 3.01
N PHE A 47 2.80 1.31 1.79
CA PHE A 47 3.68 0.58 0.91
C PHE A 47 4.08 1.48 -0.25
N SER A 48 5.37 1.71 -0.43
CA SER A 48 5.91 2.53 -1.52
C SER A 48 6.74 1.67 -2.45
N ASN A 49 6.40 1.66 -3.73
CA ASN A 49 7.22 1.03 -4.75
C ASN A 49 8.16 2.07 -5.39
N LEU A 50 9.44 1.96 -5.06
CA LEU A 50 10.54 2.77 -5.59
C LEU A 50 11.24 2.08 -6.77
N ASP A 51 10.87 0.84 -7.11
CA ASP A 51 11.33 0.18 -8.34
C ASP A 51 10.71 0.91 -9.53
N ALA A 52 11.57 1.55 -10.33
CA ALA A 52 11.17 2.36 -11.48
C ALA A 52 10.75 1.53 -12.69
N LYS A 53 10.91 0.20 -12.63
CA LYS A 53 10.71 -0.70 -13.77
C LYS A 53 9.60 -1.71 -13.55
N TYR A 54 9.46 -2.25 -12.36
CA TYR A 54 8.56 -3.36 -12.10
C TYR A 54 7.51 -3.04 -11.02
N ALA A 55 6.28 -3.49 -11.26
CA ALA A 55 5.27 -3.54 -10.22
C ALA A 55 5.61 -4.63 -9.19
N TRP A 56 5.06 -4.50 -7.99
CA TRP A 56 5.14 -5.53 -6.96
C TRP A 56 3.77 -6.11 -6.67
N PHE A 57 3.68 -7.42 -6.55
CA PHE A 57 2.48 -8.09 -6.05
C PHE A 57 2.68 -8.41 -4.58
N MET A 58 1.83 -7.83 -3.75
CA MET A 58 1.80 -8.04 -2.33
C MET A 58 0.66 -8.97 -1.94
N GLN A 59 0.88 -9.76 -0.90
CA GLN A 59 -0.14 -10.51 -0.20
C GLN A 59 0.02 -10.31 1.31
N VAL A 60 -1.12 -10.24 2.01
CA VAL A 60 -1.15 -10.25 3.48
C VAL A 60 -1.43 -11.67 3.94
N ALA A 61 -0.66 -12.21 4.88
CA ALA A 61 -0.92 -13.54 5.43
C ALA A 61 -1.05 -13.47 6.95
N ASN A 62 -2.10 -14.09 7.49
CA ASN A 62 -2.27 -14.27 8.92
C ASN A 62 -1.51 -15.54 9.33
N ILE A 63 -0.52 -15.39 10.21
CA ILE A 63 0.38 -16.48 10.64
C ILE A 63 -0.12 -17.09 11.96
N TYR A 64 -0.54 -16.25 12.91
CA TYR A 64 -0.99 -16.69 14.22
C TYR A 64 -2.15 -15.80 14.70
N GLU A 65 -3.23 -16.43 15.17
CA GLU A 65 -4.53 -15.85 15.51
C GLU A 65 -5.21 -15.01 14.40
N ASN A 66 -6.54 -14.84 14.52
CA ASN A 66 -7.33 -14.16 13.50
C ASN A 66 -8.27 -13.09 14.09
N ASN A 67 -7.73 -12.23 14.94
CA ASN A 67 -8.47 -11.13 15.57
C ASN A 67 -8.27 -9.80 14.83
N ILE A 68 -7.64 -9.83 13.64
CA ILE A 68 -7.27 -8.66 12.85
C ILE A 68 -7.85 -8.78 11.44
N GLY A 69 -8.50 -7.72 10.98
CA GLY A 69 -8.91 -7.52 9.60
C GLY A 69 -8.07 -6.44 8.94
N PHE A 70 -8.03 -6.47 7.61
CA PHE A 70 -7.35 -5.48 6.79
C PHE A 70 -8.35 -4.78 5.87
N VAL A 71 -8.17 -3.48 5.67
CA VAL A 71 -9.01 -2.67 4.79
C VAL A 71 -8.16 -1.87 3.81
N ASP A 72 -8.73 -1.55 2.65
CA ASP A 72 -8.12 -0.67 1.66
C ASP A 72 -8.34 0.82 1.98
N GLU A 73 -7.86 1.70 1.11
CA GLU A 73 -8.01 3.15 1.24
C GLU A 73 -9.46 3.63 1.14
N ASN A 74 -10.35 2.80 0.60
CA ASN A 74 -11.79 3.05 0.50
C ASN A 74 -12.56 2.43 1.67
N CYS A 75 -11.86 1.94 2.69
CA CYS A 75 -12.41 1.28 3.87
C CYS A 75 -13.13 -0.04 3.57
N HIS A 76 -12.83 -0.69 2.44
CA HIS A 76 -13.34 -2.02 2.14
C HIS A 76 -12.42 -3.11 2.69
N PHE A 77 -13.00 -4.17 3.24
CA PHE A 77 -12.23 -5.32 3.68
C PHE A 77 -11.45 -5.95 2.53
N ILE A 78 -10.19 -6.26 2.81
CA ILE A 78 -9.31 -7.00 1.93
C ILE A 78 -9.33 -8.46 2.36
N ASP A 79 -9.54 -9.36 1.40
CA ASP A 79 -9.30 -10.79 1.61
C ASP A 79 -7.77 -11.04 1.63
N PRO A 80 -7.18 -11.57 2.72
CA PRO A 80 -5.75 -11.89 2.79
C PRO A 80 -5.27 -12.81 1.67
N LYS A 81 -6.15 -13.56 1.01
CA LYS A 81 -5.81 -14.42 -0.14
C LYS A 81 -5.64 -13.64 -1.45
N GLN A 82 -6.09 -12.39 -1.51
CA GLN A 82 -6.00 -11.58 -2.72
C GLN A 82 -4.60 -10.99 -2.89
N LYS A 83 -4.17 -10.97 -4.17
CA LYS A 83 -2.96 -10.27 -4.58
C LYS A 83 -3.29 -8.80 -4.75
N ILE A 84 -2.44 -7.95 -4.19
CA ILE A 84 -2.55 -6.50 -4.26
C ILE A 84 -1.39 -6.00 -5.09
N GLU A 85 -1.68 -5.38 -6.22
CA GLU A 85 -0.66 -4.76 -7.05
C GLU A 85 -0.25 -3.41 -6.46
N ILE A 86 1.06 -3.18 -6.40
CA ILE A 86 1.67 -1.90 -6.09
C ILE A 86 2.41 -1.46 -7.36
N PRO A 87 1.81 -0.58 -8.17
CA PRO A 87 2.39 -0.14 -9.44
C PRO A 87 3.75 0.55 -9.26
N VAL A 88 4.48 0.68 -10.36
CA VAL A 88 5.75 1.43 -10.41
C VAL A 88 5.55 2.86 -9.89
N ASN A 89 6.45 3.32 -9.03
CA ASN A 89 6.44 4.67 -8.44
C ASN A 89 5.12 5.03 -7.72
N ALA A 90 4.39 4.02 -7.24
CA ALA A 90 3.12 4.22 -6.56
C ALA A 90 3.22 3.98 -5.05
N LEU A 91 2.24 4.52 -4.34
CA LEU A 91 2.01 4.28 -2.93
C LEU A 91 0.65 3.60 -2.77
N LYS A 92 0.59 2.65 -1.84
CA LYS A 92 -0.64 1.96 -1.44
C LYS A 92 -0.76 1.97 0.08
N LYS A 93 -1.96 2.18 0.61
CA LYS A 93 -2.21 2.04 2.06
C LYS A 93 -3.12 0.86 2.37
N ILE A 94 -2.85 0.21 3.51
CA ILE A 94 -3.70 -0.84 4.09
C ILE A 94 -3.93 -0.51 5.56
N GLY A 95 -5.20 -0.43 5.95
CA GLY A 95 -5.61 -0.24 7.33
C GLY A 95 -5.74 -1.56 8.06
N MET A 96 -5.28 -1.61 9.31
CA MET A 96 -5.48 -2.73 10.22
C MET A 96 -6.62 -2.41 11.18
N VAL A 97 -7.56 -3.33 11.34
CA VAL A 97 -8.69 -3.21 12.27
C VAL A 97 -8.71 -4.40 13.21
N VAL A 98 -8.84 -4.14 14.50
CA VAL A 98 -9.04 -5.18 15.52
C VAL A 98 -10.50 -5.63 15.47
N LEU A 99 -10.73 -6.90 15.15
CA LEU A 99 -12.07 -7.50 15.01
C LEU A 99 -12.66 -7.88 16.37
N GLU A 100 -11.83 -8.39 17.28
CA GLU A 100 -12.20 -8.75 18.64
C GLU A 100 -11.16 -8.19 19.61
N GLU A 101 -11.59 -7.55 20.70
CA GLU A 101 -10.69 -7.09 21.76
C GLU A 101 -10.25 -8.27 22.63
N LYS A 102 -9.42 -9.14 22.05
CA LYS A 102 -8.67 -10.16 22.76
C LYS A 102 -7.20 -9.75 22.80
N SER A 103 -6.43 -10.39 23.69
CA SER A 103 -4.97 -10.30 23.76
C SER A 103 -4.38 -10.08 22.36
N PHE A 104 -3.49 -9.10 22.19
CA PHE A 104 -2.81 -8.80 20.92
C PHE A 104 -1.78 -9.89 20.56
N GLN A 105 -2.24 -11.14 20.44
CA GLN A 105 -1.45 -12.32 20.11
C GLN A 105 -1.63 -12.66 18.62
N SER A 106 -1.65 -11.65 17.75
CA SER A 106 -1.73 -11.88 16.32
C SER A 106 -0.35 -11.75 15.68
N ILE A 107 -0.05 -12.56 14.67
CA ILE A 107 1.14 -12.37 13.82
C ILE A 107 0.66 -12.40 12.38
N TYR A 108 1.07 -11.43 11.58
CA TYR A 108 0.84 -11.43 10.15
C TYR A 108 2.11 -11.09 9.40
N SER A 109 2.08 -11.31 8.09
CA SER A 109 3.16 -10.91 7.21
C SER A 109 2.66 -10.20 5.97
N PHE A 110 3.44 -9.22 5.53
CA PHE A 110 3.36 -8.66 4.19
C PHE A 110 4.42 -9.32 3.33
N ILE A 111 3.97 -10.03 2.29
CA ILE A 111 4.84 -10.73 1.34
C ILE A 111 4.74 -9.98 0.01
N GLY A 112 5.83 -9.38 -0.43
CA GLY A 112 5.94 -8.77 -1.76
C GLY A 112 6.77 -9.64 -2.70
N VAL A 113 6.31 -9.84 -3.93
CA VAL A 113 7.08 -10.47 -5.01
C VAL A 113 7.09 -9.53 -6.21
N ARG A 114 8.28 -9.22 -6.72
CA ARG A 114 8.42 -8.36 -7.89
C ARG A 114 7.85 -9.03 -9.14
N ASN A 115 7.09 -8.27 -9.92
CA ASN A 115 6.58 -8.71 -11.21
C ASN A 115 7.57 -8.39 -12.34
N ASP A 116 8.58 -9.23 -12.49
CA ASP A 116 9.57 -9.18 -13.58
C ASP A 116 9.18 -10.10 -14.77
N ASP A 117 7.89 -10.39 -14.95
CA ASP A 117 7.31 -11.27 -15.98
C ASP A 117 7.79 -12.74 -15.95
N ALA A 118 8.73 -13.10 -15.09
CA ALA A 118 9.24 -14.47 -14.96
C ALA A 118 8.35 -15.38 -14.07
N ILE A 119 7.08 -14.99 -13.81
CA ILE A 119 6.20 -15.64 -12.81
C ILE A 119 5.85 -17.09 -13.17
N LYS A 120 5.95 -17.46 -14.45
CA LYS A 120 5.53 -18.79 -14.95
C LYS A 120 6.44 -19.97 -14.55
N ILE A 121 7.57 -19.73 -13.88
CA ILE A 121 8.54 -20.78 -13.53
C ILE A 121 8.96 -20.63 -12.06
N VAL A 122 8.43 -21.47 -11.18
CA VAL A 122 8.94 -21.69 -9.82
C VAL A 122 9.80 -22.97 -9.85
N PRO A 123 11.01 -23.02 -9.25
CA PRO A 123 11.66 -22.03 -8.40
C PRO A 123 12.70 -21.21 -9.19
N ASN A 124 12.38 -19.95 -9.51
CA ASN A 124 13.37 -18.99 -10.01
C ASN A 124 13.84 -18.07 -8.89
N LYS A 125 15.01 -17.44 -9.07
CA LYS A 125 15.64 -16.42 -8.22
C LYS A 125 14.79 -15.14 -8.13
N LYS A 126 13.54 -15.28 -7.68
CA LYS A 126 12.55 -14.22 -7.60
C LYS A 126 12.92 -13.25 -6.51
N THR A 127 12.88 -11.98 -6.87
CA THR A 127 13.04 -10.87 -5.94
C THR A 127 11.79 -10.78 -5.08
N ALA A 128 11.94 -11.08 -3.79
CA ALA A 128 10.88 -11.19 -2.82
C ALA A 128 11.27 -10.53 -1.49
N CYS A 129 10.26 -10.01 -0.82
CA CYS A 129 10.40 -9.33 0.46
C CYS A 129 9.32 -9.83 1.42
N LEU A 130 9.75 -10.17 2.64
CA LEU A 130 8.89 -10.67 3.70
C LEU A 130 9.06 -9.77 4.92
N PHE A 131 7.95 -9.18 5.36
CA PHE A 131 7.86 -8.39 6.58
C PHE A 131 6.90 -9.09 7.54
N VAL A 132 7.42 -9.66 8.63
CA VAL A 132 6.60 -10.24 9.70
C VAL A 132 6.33 -9.17 10.75
N VAL A 133 5.06 -9.02 11.11
CA VAL A 133 4.56 -7.96 11.99
C VAL A 133 3.71 -8.58 13.10
N ALA A 134 4.11 -8.32 14.34
CA ALA A 134 3.31 -8.58 15.53
C ALA A 134 2.71 -7.24 16.01
N PRO A 135 1.38 -7.03 15.93
CA PRO A 135 0.76 -5.82 16.41
C PRO A 135 0.67 -5.88 17.94
N TYR A 136 1.59 -5.26 18.68
CA TYR A 136 1.41 -5.08 20.13
C TYR A 136 0.51 -3.87 20.44
N GLY A 137 -0.18 -3.93 21.59
CA GLY A 137 -1.18 -2.96 22.04
C GLY A 137 -0.67 -1.50 22.14
N PRO A 138 -1.55 -0.55 22.45
CA PRO A 138 -1.23 0.89 22.38
C PRO A 138 -0.10 1.25 23.37
N GLY A 139 1.02 1.78 22.85
CA GLY A 139 2.07 2.41 23.66
C GLY A 139 3.47 1.78 23.59
N GLN A 140 3.64 0.62 22.95
CA GLN A 140 4.96 0.04 22.67
C GLN A 140 5.03 -0.38 21.21
N MET A 141 5.65 0.46 20.37
CA MET A 141 5.78 0.23 18.94
C MET A 141 7.21 -0.24 18.64
N ASP A 142 7.40 -1.54 18.47
CA ASP A 142 8.47 -2.11 17.65
C ASP A 142 7.86 -3.31 16.91
N ARG A 143 7.84 -3.26 15.58
CA ARG A 143 6.91 -4.05 14.75
C ARG A 143 7.52 -4.63 13.48
N THR A 144 8.79 -5.03 13.51
CA THR A 144 9.35 -5.89 12.46
C THR A 144 10.38 -6.79 13.07
N ASP A 145 9.95 -7.97 13.53
CA ASP A 145 10.86 -8.89 14.20
C ASP A 145 11.77 -9.57 13.18
N TRP A 146 11.25 -9.99 12.01
CA TRP A 146 12.02 -10.75 11.03
C TRP A 146 11.87 -10.20 9.60
N LYS A 147 13.02 -9.99 8.93
CA LYS A 147 13.14 -9.68 7.50
C LYS A 147 13.89 -10.83 6.82
N LEU A 148 13.29 -11.43 5.80
CA LEU A 148 13.94 -12.38 4.90
C LEU A 148 13.74 -11.86 3.47
N ASN A 149 14.67 -11.01 3.05
CA ASN A 149 14.63 -10.36 1.74
C ASN A 149 15.81 -10.85 0.91
N ASN A 150 15.57 -11.18 -0.35
CA ASN A 150 16.64 -11.35 -1.36
C ASN A 150 16.65 -10.16 -2.34
N SER A 151 16.24 -8.99 -1.82
CA SER A 151 15.98 -7.75 -2.51
C SER A 151 16.22 -6.56 -1.57
N ASP A 152 16.38 -5.35 -2.12
CA ASP A 152 16.58 -4.11 -1.38
C ASP A 152 15.24 -3.54 -0.85
N CYS A 153 14.53 -4.31 -0.03
CA CYS A 153 13.33 -3.83 0.65
C CYS A 153 13.61 -3.49 2.11
N PHE A 154 12.97 -2.44 2.59
CA PHE A 154 13.14 -1.98 3.96
C PHE A 154 11.83 -1.43 4.53
N ALA A 155 11.82 -1.25 5.85
CA ALA A 155 10.69 -0.66 6.57
C ALA A 155 11.20 0.41 7.54
N THR A 156 10.44 1.48 7.68
CA THR A 156 10.67 2.61 8.59
C THR A 156 9.40 2.89 9.39
N ASP A 157 9.44 3.88 10.27
CA ASP A 157 8.29 4.31 11.08
C ASP A 157 7.67 3.13 11.84
N TYR A 158 8.53 2.45 12.61
CA TYR A 158 8.17 1.24 13.37
C TYR A 158 7.48 0.18 12.49
N GLY A 159 7.98 -0.06 11.28
CA GLY A 159 7.45 -1.09 10.39
C GLY A 159 6.15 -0.71 9.65
N THR A 160 5.63 0.51 9.87
CA THR A 160 4.37 0.96 9.23
C THR A 160 4.59 1.54 7.84
N LYS A 161 5.82 1.97 7.49
CA LYS A 161 6.19 2.40 6.14
C LYS A 161 7.12 1.37 5.52
N ILE A 162 6.64 0.67 4.51
CA ILE A 162 7.35 -0.41 3.80
C ILE A 162 7.72 0.07 2.41
N TYR A 163 8.96 -0.19 2.00
CA TYR A 163 9.52 0.24 0.73
C TYR A 163 10.04 -0.95 -0.06
N PHE A 164 9.63 -1.03 -1.32
CA PHE A 164 10.14 -1.95 -2.33
C PHE A 164 11.04 -1.17 -3.29
N LYS A 165 12.22 -1.67 -3.65
CA LYS A 165 13.19 -0.96 -4.48
C LYS A 165 13.79 -1.86 -5.57
#